data_AF-A0A0V0R7G5-F1
#
_entry.id   AF-A0A0V0R7G5-F1
#
_cell.length_a   1.000
_cell.length_b   1.000
_cell.length_c   1.000
_cell.angle_alpha   90.00
_cell.angle_beta   90.00
_cell.angle_gamma   90.00
#
_symmetry.space_group_name_H-M   'P 1'
#
loop_
_entity.id
_entity.type
_entity.pdbx_description
1 polymer ?
#
loop_
_entity_poly.entity_id
_entity_poly.type
_entity_poly.pdbx_seq_one_letter_code
_entity_poly.pdbx_strand_id
1 'polypeptide(L)'
;MEDKNQILLNFILNDPKHLKKHIDTLSPFKSQKKNQKPLNQKALFKGNFYCYYKQNNQYKNFYFELYPNLILKYNDKNKTPSAEYLLLQYCQIFQESEVLGESVAFTIILETENEICRLITDKYQQHKLWSKCIRKYCRVPNFLGRYKVDCRIYEHFYRCIDKKKRIYSAN
;
A
#
# COMPACT_ATOMS: atom_id res chain seq x y z
N MET A 1 -10.34 -38.80 28.11
CA MET A 1 -10.93 -38.40 26.81
C MET A 1 -10.05 -37.29 26.26
N GLU A 2 -8.90 -37.65 25.71
CA GLU A 2 -8.05 -36.68 25.02
C GLU A 2 -8.69 -36.37 23.67
N ASP A 3 -8.77 -35.06 23.42
CA ASP A 3 -9.75 -34.44 22.56
C ASP A 3 -9.66 -34.91 21.12
N LYS A 4 -10.80 -35.36 20.56
CA LYS A 4 -10.98 -35.57 19.12
C LYS A 4 -10.50 -34.37 18.29
N ASN A 5 -10.50 -33.17 18.88
CA ASN A 5 -9.98 -31.94 18.28
C ASN A 5 -8.44 -31.94 18.13
N GLN A 6 -7.68 -32.48 19.08
CA GLN A 6 -6.21 -32.58 18.98
C GLN A 6 -5.81 -33.59 17.90
N ILE A 7 -6.52 -34.71 17.80
CA ILE A 7 -6.30 -35.72 16.76
C ILE A 7 -6.58 -35.13 15.37
N LEU A 8 -7.66 -34.34 15.24
CA LEU A 8 -8.00 -33.68 13.98
C LEU A 8 -6.97 -32.60 13.58
N LEU A 9 -6.48 -31.81 14.56
CA LEU A 9 -5.43 -30.81 14.33
C LEU A 9 -4.12 -31.46 13.87
N ASN A 10 -3.70 -32.54 14.52
CA ASN A 10 -2.49 -33.27 14.14
C ASN A 10 -2.61 -33.89 12.74
N PHE A 11 -3.79 -34.35 12.34
CA PHE A 11 -4.04 -34.83 10.98
C PHE A 11 -3.93 -33.71 9.94
N ILE A 12 -4.49 -32.53 10.23
CA ILE A 12 -4.43 -31.37 9.35
C ILE A 12 -3.01 -30.84 9.20
N LEU A 13 -2.21 -30.84 10.27
CA LEU A 13 -0.84 -30.31 10.28
C LEU A 13 0.16 -31.21 9.55
N ASN A 14 -0.11 -32.52 9.50
CA ASN A 14 0.80 -33.50 8.91
C ASN A 14 0.50 -33.86 7.45
N ASP A 15 -0.66 -33.46 6.91
CA ASP A 15 -0.97 -33.61 5.49
C ASP A 15 -0.81 -32.27 4.74
N PRO A 16 0.18 -32.13 3.84
CA PRO A 16 0.43 -30.88 3.13
C PRO A 16 -0.77 -30.38 2.30
N LYS A 17 -1.68 -31.26 1.85
CA LYS A 17 -2.90 -30.86 1.15
C LYS A 17 -3.92 -30.23 2.11
N HIS A 18 -4.09 -30.82 3.29
CA HIS A 18 -5.04 -30.33 4.29
C HIS A 18 -4.50 -29.12 5.04
N LEU A 19 -3.19 -29.08 5.32
CA LEU A 19 -2.48 -27.93 5.88
C LEU A 19 -2.66 -26.71 4.98
N LYS A 20 -2.42 -26.85 3.67
CA LYS A 20 -2.61 -25.77 2.69
C LYS A 20 -4.06 -25.29 2.68
N LYS A 21 -5.02 -26.21 2.66
CA LYS A 21 -6.45 -25.90 2.70
C LYS A 21 -6.86 -25.19 4.00
N HIS A 22 -6.27 -25.59 5.13
CA HIS A 22 -6.52 -25.01 6.44
C HIS A 22 -5.94 -23.59 6.56
N ILE A 23 -4.71 -23.37 6.07
CA ILE A 23 -4.09 -22.04 5.96
C ILE A 23 -4.92 -21.13 5.06
N ASP A 24 -5.40 -21.65 3.91
CA ASP A 24 -6.27 -20.92 2.99
C ASP A 24 -7.64 -20.58 3.61
N THR A 25 -8.17 -21.41 4.52
CA THR A 25 -9.44 -21.14 5.23
C THR A 25 -9.29 -20.25 6.47
N LEU A 26 -8.13 -20.26 7.14
CA LEU A 26 -7.83 -19.35 8.25
C LEU A 26 -7.47 -17.94 7.76
N SER A 27 -7.05 -17.82 6.51
CA SER A 27 -6.89 -16.53 5.85
C SER A 27 -8.26 -15.83 5.77
N PRO A 28 -8.45 -14.63 6.34
CA PRO A 28 -9.66 -13.84 6.13
C PRO A 28 -9.79 -13.38 4.66
N PHE A 29 -8.78 -13.65 3.84
CA PHE A 29 -8.72 -13.34 2.42
C PHE A 29 -9.23 -14.53 1.60
N LYS A 30 -10.42 -14.36 0.99
CA LYS A 30 -10.94 -15.30 -0.01
C LYS A 30 -9.95 -15.41 -1.16
N SER A 31 -9.38 -16.59 -1.37
CA SER A 31 -8.58 -16.91 -2.55
C SER A 31 -9.41 -16.66 -3.81
N GLN A 32 -9.03 -15.67 -4.62
CA GLN A 32 -9.70 -15.40 -5.89
C GLN A 32 -9.54 -16.59 -6.84
N LYS A 33 -10.62 -16.97 -7.54
CA LYS A 33 -10.57 -17.89 -8.68
C LYS A 33 -9.62 -17.31 -9.74
N LYS A 34 -8.69 -18.14 -10.25
CA LYS A 34 -7.56 -17.80 -11.14
C LYS A 34 -7.86 -16.94 -12.39
N ASN A 35 -9.12 -16.64 -12.73
CA ASN A 35 -9.49 -15.96 -13.98
C ASN A 35 -10.31 -14.66 -13.79
N GLN A 36 -10.40 -14.09 -12.59
CA GLN A 36 -10.98 -12.75 -12.45
C GLN A 36 -9.94 -11.70 -12.86
N LYS A 37 -10.13 -11.09 -14.04
CA LYS A 37 -9.44 -9.83 -14.39
C LYS A 37 -9.67 -8.84 -13.25
N PRO A 38 -8.62 -8.28 -12.63
CA PRO A 38 -8.79 -7.37 -11.51
C PRO A 38 -9.59 -6.15 -11.99
N LEU A 39 -10.71 -5.89 -11.32
CA LEU A 39 -11.51 -4.69 -11.58
C LEU A 39 -10.66 -3.49 -11.13
N ASN A 40 -9.98 -2.85 -12.09
CA ASN A 40 -9.01 -1.75 -11.91
C ASN A 40 -9.48 -0.72 -10.87
N GLN A 41 -8.92 -0.75 -9.67
CA GLN A 41 -9.01 0.42 -8.79
C GLN A 41 -8.00 1.43 -9.30
N LYS A 42 -8.50 2.57 -9.78
CA LYS A 42 -7.65 3.71 -10.10
C LYS A 42 -6.96 4.18 -8.81
N ALA A 43 -5.66 4.40 -8.86
CA ALA A 43 -4.94 5.07 -7.77
C ALA A 43 -5.64 6.38 -7.38
N LEU A 44 -5.63 6.72 -6.10
CA LEU A 44 -6.21 7.96 -5.58
C LEU A 44 -5.49 9.19 -6.15
N PHE A 45 -4.16 9.09 -6.21
CA PHE A 45 -3.29 10.07 -6.85
C PHE A 45 -2.18 9.36 -7.62
N LYS A 46 -1.73 10.03 -8.68
CA LYS A 46 -0.63 9.63 -9.55
C LYS A 46 0.28 10.84 -9.74
N GLY A 47 1.58 10.66 -9.65
CA GLY A 47 2.51 11.79 -9.67
C GLY A 47 3.95 11.35 -9.87
N ASN A 48 4.77 12.27 -10.40
CA ASN A 48 6.20 12.06 -10.50
C ASN A 48 6.89 12.85 -9.38
N PHE A 49 7.86 12.25 -8.69
CA PHE A 49 8.62 12.89 -7.62
C PHE A 49 10.10 12.54 -7.75
N TYR A 50 10.95 13.48 -7.34
CA TYR A 50 12.37 13.19 -7.18
C TYR A 50 12.61 12.45 -5.86
N CYS A 51 13.40 11.37 -5.93
CA CYS A 51 13.84 10.62 -4.77
C CYS A 51 15.34 10.33 -4.89
N TYR A 52 16.01 10.24 -3.74
CA TYR A 52 17.40 9.83 -3.71
C TYR A 52 17.52 8.35 -4.05
N TYR A 53 18.25 8.04 -5.13
CA TYR A 53 18.50 6.69 -5.59
C TYR A 53 19.86 6.21 -5.09
N LYS A 54 19.84 5.38 -4.04
CA LYS A 54 21.04 4.93 -3.32
C LYS A 54 22.06 4.23 -4.23
N GLN A 55 21.63 3.48 -5.25
CA GLN A 55 22.57 2.71 -6.09
C GLN A 55 23.52 3.60 -6.90
N ASN A 56 23.08 4.79 -7.29
CA ASN A 56 23.90 5.70 -8.12
C ASN A 56 24.20 7.03 -7.41
N ASN A 57 23.88 7.16 -6.11
CA ASN A 57 24.00 8.39 -5.34
C ASN A 57 23.45 9.65 -6.06
N GLN A 58 22.28 9.52 -6.70
CA GLN A 58 21.70 10.59 -7.51
C GLN A 58 20.20 10.71 -7.23
N TYR A 59 19.69 11.94 -7.35
CA TYR A 59 18.25 12.15 -7.40
C TYR A 59 17.71 11.73 -8.76
N LYS A 60 16.71 10.85 -8.75
CA LYS A 60 16.00 10.41 -9.95
C LYS A 60 14.52 10.68 -9.81
N ASN A 61 13.88 10.93 -10.96
CA ASN A 61 12.44 11.10 -11.01
C ASN A 61 11.76 9.73 -11.07
N PHE A 62 10.89 9.45 -10.10
CA PHE A 62 10.14 8.21 -10.02
C PHE A 62 8.64 8.49 -10.12
N TYR A 63 7.92 7.50 -10.63
CA TYR A 63 6.48 7.55 -10.68
C TYR A 63 5.88 6.91 -9.45
N PHE A 64 4.90 7.57 -8.87
CA PHE A 64 4.23 7.14 -7.66
C PHE A 64 2.73 6.99 -7.87
N GLU A 65 2.17 5.95 -7.24
CA GLU A 65 0.74 5.75 -7.12
C GLU A 65 0.35 5.64 -5.65
N LEU A 66 -0.64 6.44 -5.26
CA LEU A 66 -1.18 6.45 -3.90
C LEU A 66 -2.49 5.66 -3.83
N TYR A 67 -2.54 4.74 -2.88
CA TYR A 67 -3.71 3.95 -2.51
C TYR A 67 -4.04 4.16 -1.02
N PRO A 68 -5.24 3.75 -0.54
CA PRO A 68 -5.68 4.03 0.83
C PRO A 68 -4.78 3.55 1.99
N ASN A 69 -3.77 2.72 1.77
CA ASN A 69 -2.81 2.34 2.83
C ASN A 69 -1.41 2.05 2.26
N LEU A 70 -1.16 2.47 1.04
CA LEU A 70 -0.03 2.00 0.26
C LEU A 70 0.40 3.09 -0.70
N ILE A 71 1.70 3.30 -0.78
CA ILE A 71 2.34 4.01 -1.87
C ILE A 71 3.15 3.00 -2.67
N LEU A 72 3.00 3.04 -3.99
CA LEU A 72 3.83 2.30 -4.91
C LEU A 72 4.77 3.25 -5.62
N LYS A 73 6.05 2.91 -5.68
CA LYS A 73 7.11 3.62 -6.39
C LYS A 73 7.58 2.73 -7.55
N TYR A 74 7.48 3.25 -8.76
CA TYR A 74 7.85 2.53 -9.97
C TYR A 74 9.21 3.00 -10.46
N ASN A 75 10.14 2.06 -10.63
CA ASN A 75 11.46 2.32 -11.20
C ASN A 75 11.38 2.63 -12.70
N ASP A 76 10.42 2.03 -13.40
CA ASP A 76 10.10 2.31 -14.81
C ASP A 76 8.59 2.14 -15.01
N LYS A 77 7.92 3.17 -15.56
CA LYS A 77 6.46 3.15 -15.79
C LYS A 77 6.03 2.02 -16.71
N ASN A 78 6.92 1.56 -17.58
CA ASN A 78 6.61 0.60 -18.64
C ASN A 78 7.01 -0.84 -18.27
N LYS A 79 7.64 -1.06 -17.10
CA LYS A 79 8.07 -2.39 -16.65
C LYS A 79 7.40 -2.77 -15.33
N THR A 80 6.21 -3.35 -15.42
CA THR A 80 5.76 -4.29 -14.38
C THR A 80 6.72 -5.49 -14.38
N PRO A 81 7.33 -5.91 -13.25
CA PRO A 81 6.82 -5.80 -11.88
C PRO A 81 7.74 -5.06 -10.87
N SER A 82 8.71 -4.24 -11.31
CA SER A 82 9.72 -3.66 -10.39
C SER A 82 9.23 -2.41 -9.64
N ALA A 83 8.20 -2.58 -8.81
CA ALA A 83 7.69 -1.54 -7.93
C ALA A 83 8.16 -1.76 -6.47
N GLU A 84 8.75 -0.73 -5.87
CA GLU A 84 8.93 -0.65 -4.42
C GLU A 84 7.62 -0.19 -3.79
N TYR A 85 7.33 -0.62 -2.56
CA TYR A 85 6.10 -0.24 -1.86
C TYR A 85 6.39 0.26 -0.46
N LEU A 86 5.55 1.19 0.00
CA LEU A 86 5.58 1.69 1.37
C LEU A 86 4.18 1.60 1.97
N LEU A 87 4.09 0.94 3.13
CA LEU A 87 2.87 0.90 3.94
C LEU A 87 2.69 2.23 4.66
N LEU A 88 1.47 2.78 4.58
CA LEU A 88 1.16 4.04 5.26
C LEU A 88 0.75 3.85 6.71
N GLN A 89 0.32 2.65 7.11
CA GLN A 89 -0.09 2.39 8.49
C GLN A 89 1.07 2.66 9.45
N TYR A 90 0.82 3.47 10.47
CA TYR A 90 1.82 3.92 11.46
C TYR A 90 2.99 4.73 10.89
N CYS A 91 2.93 5.13 9.62
CA CYS A 91 3.94 5.97 9.02
C CYS A 91 3.87 7.39 9.60
N GLN A 92 5.01 7.90 10.06
CA GLN A 92 5.18 9.30 10.46
C GLN A 92 5.41 10.16 9.22
N ILE A 93 4.81 11.35 9.20
CA ILE A 93 4.93 12.28 8.07
C ILE A 93 5.58 13.56 8.54
N PHE A 94 6.68 13.93 7.91
CA PHE A 94 7.34 15.22 8.06
C PHE A 94 7.29 16.00 6.73
N GLN A 95 7.42 17.31 6.83
CA GLN A 95 7.41 18.21 5.68
C GLN A 95 8.55 19.20 5.83
N GLU A 96 9.29 19.36 4.75
CA GLU A 96 10.42 20.27 4.66
C GLU A 96 10.31 21.10 3.39
N SER A 97 10.88 22.29 3.42
CA SER A 97 11.05 23.13 2.23
C SER A 97 12.43 23.75 2.23
N GLU A 98 13.10 23.72 1.10
CA GLU A 98 14.45 24.23 0.92
C GLU A 98 14.48 25.18 -0.28
N VAL A 99 15.19 26.30 -0.15
CA VAL A 99 15.38 27.26 -1.24
C VAL A 99 16.66 26.88 -1.99
N LEU A 100 16.53 26.61 -3.30
CA LEU A 100 17.61 26.21 -4.19
C LEU A 100 17.74 27.26 -5.30
N GLY A 101 18.60 28.26 -5.07
CA GLY A 101 18.71 29.41 -5.95
C GLY A 101 17.40 30.21 -6.00
N GLU A 102 16.79 30.29 -7.18
CA GLU A 102 15.50 30.99 -7.40
C GLU A 102 14.28 30.08 -7.19
N SER A 103 14.48 28.78 -6.95
CA SER A 103 13.41 27.80 -6.82
C SER A 103 13.24 27.31 -5.38
N VAL A 104 12.07 26.79 -5.05
CA VAL A 104 11.79 26.16 -3.75
C VAL A 104 11.48 24.68 -3.97
N ALA A 105 12.25 23.81 -3.32
CA ALA A 105 11.98 22.38 -3.24
C ALA A 105 11.10 22.09 -2.03
N PHE A 106 10.05 21.31 -2.23
CA PHE A 106 9.15 20.85 -1.18
C PHE A 106 9.30 19.33 -1.02
N THR A 107 9.51 18.88 0.21
CA THR A 107 9.78 17.47 0.53
C THR A 107 8.72 16.93 1.46
N ILE A 108 8.12 15.80 1.08
CA ILE A 108 7.30 14.95 1.97
C ILE A 108 8.17 13.80 2.43
N ILE A 109 8.42 13.69 3.72
CA ILE A 109 9.16 12.58 4.32
C ILE A 109 8.17 11.63 4.97
N LEU A 110 8.24 10.38 4.56
CA LEU A 110 7.45 9.27 5.09
C LEU A 110 8.41 8.32 5.79
N GLU A 111 8.26 8.21 7.10
CA GLU A 111 9.12 7.39 7.94
C GLU A 111 8.31 6.26 8.58
N THR A 112 8.87 5.07 8.52
CA THR A 112 8.40 3.86 9.20
C THR A 112 9.57 3.30 10.00
N GLU A 113 9.35 2.28 10.83
CA GLU A 113 10.42 1.66 11.62
C GLU A 113 11.59 1.14 10.76
N ASN A 114 11.32 0.74 9.52
CA ASN A 114 12.30 0.11 8.64
C ASN A 114 12.76 1.00 7.48
N GLU A 115 11.96 1.98 7.07
CA GLU A 115 12.17 2.71 5.82
C GLU A 115 11.83 4.19 5.91
N ILE A 116 12.64 5.00 5.22
CA ILE A 116 12.40 6.43 4.99
C ILE A 116 12.25 6.67 3.49
N CYS A 117 11.10 7.20 3.08
CA CYS A 117 10.81 7.60 1.71
C CYS A 117 10.67 9.13 1.64
N ARG A 118 11.48 9.76 0.78
CA ARG A 118 11.43 11.22 0.54
C ARG A 118 10.86 11.50 -0.83
N LEU A 119 9.74 12.22 -0.90
CA LEU A 119 9.11 12.63 -2.15
C LEU A 119 9.37 14.13 -2.33
N ILE A 120 10.22 14.49 -3.29
CA ILE A 120 10.63 15.87 -3.54
C ILE A 120 9.94 16.40 -4.80
N THR A 121 9.42 17.62 -4.73
CA THR A 121 8.83 18.33 -5.87
C THR A 121 9.05 19.83 -5.73
N ASP A 122 9.21 20.51 -6.86
CA ASP A 122 9.20 21.97 -7.00
C ASP A 122 7.76 22.54 -7.09
N LYS A 123 6.74 21.67 -7.20
CA LYS A 123 5.34 22.07 -7.37
C LYS A 123 4.62 22.12 -6.03
N TYR A 124 4.43 23.33 -5.50
CA TYR A 124 3.70 23.58 -4.24
C TYR A 124 2.32 22.91 -4.19
N GLN A 125 1.54 22.99 -5.28
CA GLN A 125 0.20 22.38 -5.33
C GLN A 125 0.26 20.85 -5.23
N GLN A 126 1.22 20.21 -5.89
CA GLN A 126 1.43 18.76 -5.82
C GLN A 126 1.81 18.35 -4.39
N HIS A 127 2.77 19.06 -3.78
CA HIS A 127 3.16 18.87 -2.38
C HIS A 127 1.96 18.95 -1.43
N LYS A 128 1.16 20.03 -1.54
CA LYS A 128 0.00 20.28 -0.67
C LYS A 128 -1.07 19.19 -0.79
N LEU A 129 -1.42 18.78 -2.01
CA LEU A 129 -2.45 17.76 -2.25
C LEU A 129 -2.01 16.38 -1.76
N TRP A 130 -0.78 15.98 -2.08
CA TRP A 130 -0.24 14.69 -1.67
C TRP A 130 -0.10 14.59 -0.15
N SER A 131 0.49 15.61 0.49
CA SER A 131 0.62 15.70 1.94
C SER A 131 -0.74 15.56 2.66
N LYS A 132 -1.76 16.29 2.18
CA LYS A 132 -3.12 16.20 2.75
C LYS A 132 -3.71 14.80 2.58
N CYS A 133 -3.50 14.17 1.42
CA CYS A 133 -4.05 12.85 1.13
C CYS A 133 -3.36 11.75 1.96
N ILE A 134 -2.03 11.73 2.00
CA ILE A 134 -1.27 10.70 2.72
C ILE A 134 -1.58 10.73 4.22
N ARG A 135 -1.66 11.93 4.82
CA ARG A 135 -1.99 12.12 6.24
C ARG A 135 -3.31 11.49 6.66
N LYS A 136 -4.29 11.39 5.74
CA LYS A 136 -5.58 10.74 6.00
C LYS A 136 -5.43 9.24 6.28
N TYR A 137 -4.41 8.61 5.72
CA TYR A 137 -4.23 7.16 5.73
C TYR A 137 -3.21 6.70 6.76
N CYS A 138 -2.21 7.54 7.11
CA CYS A 138 -1.24 7.18 8.13
C CYS A 138 -1.81 7.03 9.55
N ARG A 139 -2.90 7.74 9.85
CA ARG A 139 -3.53 7.78 11.18
C ARG A 139 -4.65 6.76 11.39
N VAL A 140 -4.74 5.71 10.58
CA VAL A 140 -5.88 4.77 10.64
C VAL A 140 -5.46 3.49 11.39
N PRO A 141 -5.58 3.44 12.74
CA PRO A 141 -5.21 2.27 13.52
C PRO A 141 -6.14 1.07 13.29
N ASN A 142 -7.39 1.30 12.85
CA ASN A 142 -8.36 0.25 12.56
C ASN A 142 -8.78 0.27 11.09
N PHE A 143 -7.81 0.07 10.21
CA PHE A 143 -8.00 0.11 8.77
C PHE A 143 -9.04 -0.93 8.30
N LEU A 144 -8.99 -2.16 8.81
CA LEU A 144 -9.95 -3.23 8.48
C LEU A 144 -11.35 -3.01 9.07
N GLY A 145 -11.46 -2.25 10.16
CA GLY A 145 -12.74 -1.77 10.67
C GLY A 145 -13.44 -0.85 9.68
N ARG A 146 -12.70 0.07 9.07
CA ARG A 146 -13.23 1.10 8.14
C ARG A 146 -13.34 0.64 6.69
N TYR A 147 -12.42 -0.20 6.22
CA TYR A 147 -12.34 -0.62 4.82
C TYR A 147 -12.60 -2.12 4.68
N LYS A 148 -13.37 -2.50 3.66
CA LYS A 148 -13.53 -3.90 3.24
C LYS A 148 -12.47 -4.24 2.20
N VAL A 149 -11.78 -5.35 2.40
CA VAL A 149 -10.82 -5.90 1.44
C VAL A 149 -11.57 -6.53 0.25
N ASP A 150 -11.09 -6.29 -0.96
CA ASP A 150 -11.73 -6.71 -2.22
C ASP A 150 -10.79 -7.62 -3.04
N CYS A 151 -10.03 -7.08 -4.00
CA CYS A 151 -9.14 -7.83 -4.89
C CYS A 151 -7.66 -7.50 -4.67
N ARG A 152 -6.73 -8.36 -5.09
CA ARG A 152 -5.28 -8.10 -4.95
C ARG A 152 -4.80 -7.01 -5.92
N ILE A 153 -3.99 -6.05 -5.44
CA ILE A 153 -3.37 -4.96 -6.23
C ILE A 153 -1.89 -5.24 -6.46
N TYR A 154 -1.19 -5.70 -5.42
CA TYR A 154 0.24 -6.02 -5.46
C TYR A 154 0.51 -7.24 -4.58
N GLU A 155 1.72 -7.77 -4.57
CA GLU A 155 2.04 -8.96 -3.79
C GLU A 155 1.70 -8.73 -2.31
N HIS A 156 0.74 -9.48 -1.74
CA HIS A 156 0.18 -9.27 -0.39
C HIS A 156 -0.64 -7.99 -0.15
N PHE A 157 -0.84 -7.14 -1.16
CA PHE A 157 -1.66 -5.94 -1.06
C PHE A 157 -3.01 -6.10 -1.72
N TYR A 158 -4.05 -5.66 -1.04
CA TYR A 158 -5.41 -5.77 -1.51
C TYR A 158 -6.11 -4.41 -1.58
N ARG A 159 -6.96 -4.28 -2.58
CA ARG A 159 -7.94 -3.21 -2.74
C ARG A 159 -8.82 -3.13 -1.51
N CYS A 160 -9.09 -1.89 -1.13
CA CYS A 160 -9.88 -1.58 0.04
C CYS A 160 -10.98 -0.58 -0.32
N ILE A 161 -12.22 -0.88 0.06
CA ILE A 161 -13.41 -0.06 -0.19
C ILE A 161 -13.91 0.48 1.15
N ASP A 162 -14.10 1.79 1.27
CA ASP A 162 -14.64 2.40 2.49
C ASP A 162 -16.07 1.88 2.70
N LYS A 163 -16.30 1.19 3.83
CA LYS A 163 -17.61 0.59 4.15
C LYS A 163 -18.71 1.64 4.20
N LYS A 164 -18.41 2.88 4.59
CA LYS A 164 -19.39 3.97 4.70
C LYS A 164 -19.82 4.54 3.34
N LYS A 165 -18.97 4.46 2.30
CA LYS A 165 -19.30 4.98 0.96
C LYS A 165 -20.26 4.11 0.16
N ARG A 166 -20.47 2.86 0.57
CA ARG A 166 -21.42 1.95 -0.09
C ARG A 166 -22.88 2.40 0.02
N ILE A 167 -23.21 3.23 1.00
CA ILE A 167 -24.58 3.68 1.25
C ILE A 167 -25.04 4.72 0.21
N TYR A 168 -24.12 5.45 -0.43
CA TYR A 168 -24.46 6.54 -1.36
C TYR A 168 -24.27 6.20 -2.85
N SER A 169 -23.93 4.95 -3.17
CA SER A 169 -23.72 4.50 -4.57
C SER A 169 -24.75 3.46 -5.03
N ALA A 170 -25.82 3.31 -4.26
CA ALA A 170 -27.03 2.59 -4.65
C ALA A 170 -28.20 3.59 -4.61
N ASN A 171 -28.20 4.52 -5.56
CA ASN A 171 -29.35 5.30 -6.03
C ASN A 171 -28.97 5.84 -7.42
#